data_AF-A0A3M2WI75-F1
#
_entry.id   AF-A0A3M2WI75-F1
#
_cell.length_a   1.000
_cell.length_b   1.000
_cell.length_c   1.000
_cell.angle_alpha   90.00
_cell.angle_beta   90.00
_cell.angle_gamma   90.00
#
_symmetry.space_group_name_H-M   'P 1'
#
loop_
_entity.id
_entity.type
_entity.pdbx_description
1 polymer ?
#
loop_
_entity_poly.entity_id
_entity_poly.type
_entity_poly.pdbx_seq_one_letter_code
_entity_poly.pdbx_strand_id
1 'polypeptide(L)'
;YDIWSNIHYGYVGRAGGLSESVLADGAGVEQIASDSIRKVLNWKKRRGPHATPGVDGMKAYDDAPDRISISIGIKLFAEYPDGGITAKMIMEKVLAVKPEDWGDGIIVHVCKQVE
;
A
#
# COMPACT_ATOMS: atom_id res chain seq x y z
N TYR A 1 0.84 8.98 2.59
CA TYR A 1 1.07 7.63 2.06
C TYR A 1 2.50 7.25 2.29
N ASP A 2 2.75 6.06 2.81
CA ASP A 2 4.09 5.62 3.17
C ASP A 2 4.47 4.39 2.33
N ILE A 3 4.85 4.66 1.09
CA ILE A 3 5.19 3.62 0.09
C ILE A 3 6.34 2.75 0.60
N TRP A 4 7.35 3.36 1.21
CA TRP A 4 8.58 2.67 1.58
C TRP A 4 8.40 1.74 2.77
N SER A 5 7.73 2.20 3.83
CA SER A 5 7.47 1.35 4.99
C SER A 5 6.52 0.20 4.63
N ASN A 6 5.54 0.42 3.75
CA ASN A 6 4.62 -0.62 3.31
C ASN A 6 5.30 -1.69 2.44
N ILE A 7 6.24 -1.30 1.57
CA ILE A 7 7.11 -2.24 0.85
C ILE A 7 7.94 -3.06 1.86
N HIS A 8 8.52 -2.40 2.87
CA HIS A 8 9.30 -3.08 3.90
C HIS A 8 8.44 -4.05 4.71
N TYR A 9 7.23 -3.65 5.11
CA TYR A 9 6.26 -4.46 5.84
C TYR A 9 5.91 -5.74 5.06
N GLY A 10 5.60 -5.60 3.77
CA GLY A 10 5.32 -6.75 2.90
C GLY A 10 6.51 -7.71 2.80
N TYR A 11 7.73 -7.19 2.60
CA TYR A 11 8.92 -8.02 2.45
C TYR A 11 9.33 -8.73 3.74
N VAL A 12 9.51 -7.98 4.83
CA VAL A 12 9.92 -8.53 6.13
C VAL A 12 8.85 -9.41 6.73
N GLY A 13 7.58 -9.08 6.52
CA GLY A 13 6.46 -9.93 6.93
C GLY A 13 6.54 -11.33 6.31
N ARG A 14 6.86 -11.42 5.01
CA ARG A 14 7.05 -12.72 4.35
C ARG A 14 8.32 -13.44 4.83
N ALA A 15 9.43 -12.71 5.02
CA ALA A 15 10.65 -13.26 5.59
C ALA A 15 10.46 -13.80 7.02
N GLY A 16 9.57 -13.17 7.80
CA GLY A 16 9.15 -13.62 9.13
C GLY A 16 8.14 -14.79 9.12
N GLY A 17 7.78 -15.32 7.95
CA GLY A 17 6.91 -16.48 7.80
C GLY A 17 5.40 -16.18 7.75
N LEU A 18 4.99 -14.90 7.73
CA LEU A 18 3.57 -14.54 7.56
C LEU A 18 3.12 -14.84 6.13
N SER A 19 1.90 -15.36 5.95
CA SER A 19 1.33 -15.58 4.62
C SER A 19 0.94 -14.27 3.95
N GLU A 20 0.84 -14.29 2.61
CA GLU A 20 0.40 -13.12 1.82
C GLU A 20 -1.01 -12.65 2.21
N SER A 21 -1.90 -13.60 2.52
CA SER A 21 -3.26 -13.28 2.96
C SER A 21 -3.26 -12.57 4.31
N VAL A 22 -2.43 -13.00 5.26
CA VAL A 22 -2.33 -12.36 6.58
C VAL A 22 -1.79 -10.93 6.47
N LEU A 23 -0.82 -10.68 5.59
CA LEU A 23 -0.28 -9.33 5.38
C LEU A 23 -1.29 -8.41 4.70
N ALA A 24 -1.98 -8.91 3.67
CA ALA A 24 -2.98 -8.13 2.94
C ALA A 24 -4.22 -7.85 3.80
N ASP A 25 -4.73 -8.86 4.51
CA ASP A 25 -5.89 -8.70 5.39
C ASP A 25 -5.56 -7.91 6.65
N GLY A 26 -4.32 -7.99 7.16
CA GLY A 26 -3.85 -7.21 8.31
C GLY A 26 -3.88 -5.70 8.06
N ALA A 27 -3.32 -5.25 6.93
CA ALA A 27 -3.37 -3.83 6.53
C ALA A 27 -4.81 -3.34 6.32
N GLY A 28 -5.66 -4.19 5.74
CA GLY A 28 -7.09 -3.95 5.60
C GLY A 28 -7.84 -3.76 6.93
N VAL A 29 -7.56 -4.59 7.92
CA VAL A 29 -8.17 -4.49 9.26
C VAL A 29 -7.75 -3.19 9.97
N GLU A 30 -6.48 -2.79 9.83
CA GLU A 30 -5.97 -1.56 10.43
C GLU A 30 -6.67 -0.32 9.87
N GLN A 31 -6.85 -0.23 8.55
CA GLN A 31 -7.59 0.87 7.94
C GLN A 31 -9.06 0.90 8.38
N ILE A 32 -9.75 -0.25 8.39
CA ILE A 32 -11.13 -0.34 8.89
C ILE A 32 -11.23 0.19 10.33
N ALA A 33 -10.32 -0.20 11.21
CA ALA A 33 -10.32 0.23 12.60
C ALA A 33 -10.07 1.74 12.72
N SER A 34 -9.07 2.26 11.99
CA SER A 34 -8.70 3.68 11.99
C SER A 34 -9.83 4.58 11.49
N ASP A 35 -10.46 4.21 10.36
CA ASP A 35 -11.56 4.95 9.76
C ASP A 35 -12.85 4.86 10.59
N SER A 36 -13.10 3.72 11.24
CA SER A 36 -14.22 3.57 12.15
C SER A 36 -14.09 4.48 13.38
N ILE A 37 -12.90 4.54 13.98
CA ILE A 37 -12.61 5.44 15.11
C ILE A 37 -12.75 6.91 14.68
N ARG A 38 -12.17 7.29 13.53
CA ARG A 38 -12.25 8.66 13.02
C ARG A 38 -13.68 9.08 12.66
N LYS A 39 -14.50 8.17 12.12
CA LYS A 39 -15.92 8.43 11.84
C LYS A 39 -16.73 8.63 13.11
N VAL A 40 -16.48 7.83 14.14
CA VAL A 40 -17.12 8.00 15.46
C VAL A 40 -16.77 9.36 16.05
N LEU A 41 -15.51 9.79 15.96
CA LEU A 41 -15.06 11.09 16.47
C LEU A 41 -15.55 12.30 15.64
N ASN A 42 -15.79 12.13 14.33
CA ASN A 42 -16.17 13.23 13.41
C ASN A 42 -17.32 12.88 12.46
N TRP A 43 -18.45 12.47 13.04
CA TRP A 43 -19.62 11.88 12.35
C TRP A 43 -20.16 12.65 11.14
N LYS A 44 -20.08 13.98 11.13
CA LYS A 44 -20.68 14.84 10.09
C LYS A 44 -19.72 15.26 8.96
N LYS A 45 -18.41 14.98 9.06
CA LYS A 45 -17.41 15.57 8.13
C LYS A 45 -16.64 14.58 7.26
N ARG A 46 -16.73 13.25 7.47
CA ARG A 46 -15.86 12.29 6.75
C ARG A 46 -16.56 11.01 6.32
N ARG A 47 -16.13 10.46 5.18
CA ARG A 47 -16.52 9.15 4.67
C ARG A 47 -16.01 8.06 5.63
N GLY A 48 -16.81 7.01 5.82
CA GLY A 48 -16.39 5.82 6.56
C GLY A 48 -15.58 4.85 5.70
N PRO A 49 -15.22 3.68 6.23
CA PRO A 49 -14.43 2.68 5.52
C PRO A 49 -15.06 2.37 4.16
N HIS A 50 -14.28 2.48 3.09
CA HIS A 50 -14.74 2.20 1.73
C HIS A 50 -13.96 1.04 1.13
N ALA A 51 -14.67 -0.05 0.85
CA ALA A 51 -14.10 -1.16 0.09
C ALA A 51 -13.85 -0.74 -1.35
N THR A 52 -12.69 -1.10 -1.88
CA THR A 52 -12.34 -0.96 -3.29
C THR A 52 -13.09 -2.02 -4.10
N PRO A 53 -13.88 -1.63 -5.12
CA PRO A 53 -14.66 -2.59 -5.91
C PRO A 53 -13.76 -3.64 -6.57
N GLY A 54 -14.14 -4.92 -6.47
CA GLY A 54 -13.44 -6.04 -7.10
C GLY A 54 -12.24 -6.60 -6.32
N VAL A 55 -12.02 -6.13 -5.10
CA VAL A 55 -10.99 -6.67 -4.19
C VAL A 55 -11.68 -7.45 -3.07
N ASP A 56 -11.36 -8.73 -2.91
CA ASP A 56 -11.91 -9.56 -1.84
C ASP A 56 -11.17 -9.36 -0.50
N GLY A 57 -11.85 -9.62 0.62
CA GLY A 57 -11.23 -9.64 1.96
C GLY A 57 -11.01 -8.27 2.58
N MET A 58 -10.33 -8.24 3.72
CA MET A 58 -10.16 -7.00 4.50
C MET A 58 -9.25 -6.00 3.77
N LYS A 59 -8.32 -6.48 2.93
CA LYS A 59 -7.51 -5.64 2.04
C LYS A 59 -8.34 -4.68 1.18
N ALA A 60 -9.61 -4.99 0.88
CA ALA A 60 -10.47 -4.11 0.09
C ALA A 60 -10.61 -2.71 0.72
N TYR A 61 -10.47 -2.63 2.04
CA TYR A 61 -10.64 -1.41 2.81
C TYR A 61 -9.33 -0.66 3.08
N ASP A 62 -8.20 -1.15 2.57
CA ASP A 62 -6.92 -0.45 2.60
C ASP A 62 -6.82 0.58 1.46
N ASP A 63 -5.96 1.58 1.56
CA ASP A 63 -5.79 2.57 0.50
C ASP A 63 -5.03 1.92 -0.67
N ALA A 64 -5.38 2.29 -1.90
CA ALA A 64 -4.69 1.80 -3.10
C ALA A 64 -3.14 1.88 -3.01
N PRO A 65 -2.52 3.00 -2.59
CA PRO A 65 -1.07 3.08 -2.45
C PRO A 65 -0.50 2.11 -1.41
N ASP A 66 -1.21 1.86 -0.30
CA ASP A 66 -0.73 1.00 0.78
C ASP A 66 -0.76 -0.47 0.34
N ARG A 67 -1.87 -0.93 -0.25
CA ARG A 67 -1.96 -2.27 -0.87
C ARG A 67 -0.91 -2.52 -1.94
N ILE A 68 -0.74 -1.56 -2.84
CA ILE A 68 0.22 -1.67 -3.94
C ILE A 68 1.64 -1.82 -3.37
N SER A 69 1.97 -1.00 -2.39
CA SER A 69 3.28 -1.01 -1.73
C SER A 69 3.54 -2.33 -0.99
N ILE A 70 2.58 -2.84 -0.22
CA ILE A 70 2.69 -4.16 0.44
C ILE A 70 2.85 -5.27 -0.58
N SER A 71 2.09 -5.23 -1.67
CA SER A 71 2.19 -6.21 -2.77
C SER A 71 3.57 -6.19 -3.43
N ILE A 72 4.18 -5.01 -3.62
CA ILE A 72 5.55 -4.89 -4.12
C ILE A 72 6.53 -5.59 -3.17
N GLY A 73 6.41 -5.37 -1.86
CA GLY A 73 7.22 -6.04 -0.83
C GLY A 73 7.11 -7.56 -0.87
N ILE A 74 5.88 -8.08 -0.96
CA ILE A 74 5.61 -9.52 -1.08
C ILE A 74 6.25 -10.11 -2.34
N LYS A 75 6.12 -9.44 -3.49
CA LYS A 75 6.72 -9.88 -4.77
C LYS A 75 8.25 -9.89 -4.69
N LEU A 76 8.85 -8.86 -4.09
CA LEU A 76 10.31 -8.82 -3.89
C LEU A 76 10.78 -10.01 -3.07
N PHE A 77 10.06 -10.41 -2.01
CA PHE A 77 10.42 -11.59 -1.24
C PHE A 77 10.25 -12.89 -2.04
N ALA A 78 9.17 -13.02 -2.82
CA ALA A 78 8.96 -14.20 -3.65
C ALA A 78 10.07 -14.41 -4.70
N GLU A 79 10.62 -13.31 -5.24
CA GLU A 79 11.71 -13.35 -6.21
C GLU A 79 13.10 -13.46 -5.55
N TYR A 80 13.28 -12.86 -4.37
CA TYR A 80 14.56 -12.76 -3.67
C TYR A 80 14.39 -13.06 -2.17
N PRO A 81 14.09 -14.31 -1.78
CA PRO A 81 13.78 -14.65 -0.38
C PRO A 81 14.99 -14.48 0.56
N ASP A 82 16.21 -14.61 0.02
CA ASP A 82 17.46 -14.58 0.78
C ASP A 82 18.06 -13.16 0.91
N GLY A 83 17.33 -12.11 0.50
CA GLY A 83 17.84 -10.73 0.52
C GLY A 83 18.47 -10.29 -0.80
N GLY A 84 19.44 -9.36 -0.71
CA GLY A 84 20.08 -8.77 -1.90
C GLY A 84 19.24 -7.72 -2.64
N ILE A 85 18.14 -7.26 -2.02
CA ILE A 85 17.31 -6.20 -2.59
C ILE A 85 18.10 -4.90 -2.71
N THR A 86 18.11 -4.33 -3.92
CA THR A 86 18.73 -3.03 -4.19
C THR A 86 17.68 -1.95 -4.39
N ALA A 87 18.07 -0.68 -4.18
CA ALA A 87 17.20 0.46 -4.48
C ALA A 87 16.69 0.45 -5.93
N LYS A 88 17.52 0.02 -6.89
CA LYS A 88 17.13 -0.08 -8.29
C LYS A 88 15.96 -1.04 -8.50
N MET A 89 16.00 -2.22 -7.89
CA MET A 89 14.94 -3.22 -8.00
C MET A 89 13.62 -2.74 -7.40
N ILE A 90 13.70 -2.03 -6.26
CA ILE A 90 12.53 -1.40 -5.64
C ILE A 90 11.94 -0.36 -6.59
N MET A 91 12.78 0.54 -7.11
CA MET A 91 12.34 1.60 -8.02
C MET A 91 11.75 1.06 -9.32
N GLU A 92 12.32 -0.02 -9.88
CA GLU A 92 11.77 -0.69 -11.06
C GLU A 92 10.33 -1.17 -10.82
N LYS A 93 10.04 -1.78 -9.66
CA LYS A 93 8.67 -2.21 -9.33
C LYS A 93 7.73 -1.06 -9.04
N VAL A 94 8.19 0.00 -8.37
CA VAL A 94 7.38 1.19 -8.07
C VAL A 94 7.00 1.93 -9.37
N LEU A 95 7.96 2.14 -10.26
CA LEU A 95 7.75 2.87 -11.52
C LEU A 95 6.98 2.04 -12.57
N ALA A 96 6.91 0.71 -12.41
CA ALA A 96 6.09 -0.15 -13.26
C ALA A 96 4.58 -0.04 -12.97
N VAL A 97 4.19 0.50 -11.80
CA VAL A 97 2.78 0.77 -11.48
C VAL A 97 2.36 2.07 -12.15
N LYS A 98 1.19 2.08 -12.80
CA LYS A 98 0.71 3.27 -13.48
C LYS A 98 0.43 4.38 -12.47
N PRO A 99 0.73 5.65 -12.78
CA PRO A 99 0.39 6.78 -11.92
C PRO A 99 -1.07 6.78 -11.46
N GLU A 100 -2.03 6.44 -12.33
CA GLU A 100 -3.45 6.38 -11.99
C GLU A 100 -3.77 5.37 -10.87
N ASP A 101 -3.02 4.26 -10.79
CA ASP A 101 -3.28 3.18 -9.84
C ASP A 101 -2.84 3.56 -8.42
N TRP A 102 -1.92 4.52 -8.28
CA TRP A 102 -1.46 5.03 -6.98
C TRP A 102 -2.50 5.91 -6.28
N GLY A 103 -3.59 6.32 -6.97
CA GLY A 103 -4.61 7.21 -6.43
C GLY A 103 -4.00 8.50 -5.86
N ASP A 104 -4.37 8.84 -4.62
CA ASP A 104 -3.85 10.02 -3.93
C ASP A 104 -2.37 9.86 -3.48
N GLY A 105 -1.77 8.68 -3.69
CA GLY A 105 -0.38 8.35 -3.38
C GLY A 105 0.67 9.09 -4.20
N ILE A 106 0.25 9.80 -5.26
CA ILE A 106 1.13 10.56 -6.15
C ILE A 106 0.79 12.04 -6.14
N ILE A 107 1.83 12.86 -6.30
CA ILE A 107 1.68 14.30 -6.59
C ILE A 107 2.35 14.53 -7.93
N VAL A 108 1.56 14.89 -8.95
CA VAL A 108 2.09 15.25 -10.26
C VAL A 108 2.86 16.56 -10.12
N HIS A 109 4.17 16.50 -10.30
CA HIS A 109 4.99 17.70 -10.36
C HIS A 109 4.79 18.38 -11.72
N VAL A 110 4.31 19.62 -11.71
CA VAL A 110 4.26 20.47 -12.90
C VAL A 110 5.52 21.34 -12.90
N CYS A 111 6.51 20.98 -13.72
CA CYS A 111 7.66 21.86 -13.97
C CYS A 111 7.17 23.16 -14.58
N LYS A 112 7.23 24.27 -13.85
CA LYS A 112 7.12 25.60 -14.47
C LYS A 112 8.39 25.83 -15.28
N GLN A 113 8.27 25.95 -16.60
CA GLN A 113 9.34 26.56 -17.38
C GLN A 113 9.42 28.02 -16.95
N VAL A 114 10.59 28.43 -16.45
CA VAL A 114 10.87 29.83 -16.15
C VAL A 114 11.06 30.51 -17.51
N GLU A 115 10.16 31.42 -17.86
CA GLU A 115 10.32 32.32 -19.01
C GLU A 115 11.47 33.32 -18.78
#